data_AF-A0A0G4H5A5-F1
#
_entry.id   AF-A0A0G4H5A5-F1
#
_cell.length_a   1.000
_cell.length_b   1.000
_cell.length_c   1.000
_cell.angle_alpha   90.00
_cell.angle_beta   90.00
_cell.angle_gamma   90.00
#
_symmetry.space_group_name_H-M   'P 1'
#
loop_
_entity.id
_entity.type
_entity.pdbx_description
1 polymer ?
#
loop_
_entity_poly.entity_id
_entity_poly.type
_entity_poly.pdbx_seq_one_letter_code
_entity_poly.pdbx_strand_id
1 'polypeptide(L)'
;MKLRASAGSLAARKILSAARYVGLAVEVEPPAGPAASSLTQSTGGFEIPKLKLPDGYELSYVNSILRYVASVMPSKLLYGETFANTAEVDQWLDWTDKHVDYLLRTYYVEQAKKQPSQSESARGQAVLRRLAASDEVKKLLENLNEHMRPRTFLVGYTLTIADISLSFSAYELFKYLEAERRKDYPCVFRWFNTILHWAPQFDDEPAPAAPAAAVAATPAQTSQPSAKPSAAAAAASVTGAPAAAAAAAAAAASGGGGIGMANGTLLTNGTGSTIQDTNNKVPQATFSFGGRVRVSVLVASEDMGASWVGKLITVCGWSRTIRKQGGGAFCLVELNDGSCLKSLQVIVDKAVEGYDKLLKCGAGCSFRFVGTVVESAAKDHAVELAVKTPTHTQ
;
A
#
# COMPACT_ATOMS: atom_id res chain seq x y z
N MET A 1 -13.43 -18.24 6.74
CA MET A 1 -12.31 -18.89 7.50
C MET A 1 -12.43 -18.48 8.95
N LYS A 2 -11.76 -19.18 9.88
CA LYS A 2 -11.86 -18.90 11.33
C LYS A 2 -10.50 -18.61 11.93
N LEU A 3 -10.31 -17.43 12.50
CA LEU A 3 -9.10 -17.00 13.18
C LEU A 3 -9.27 -17.15 14.68
N ARG A 4 -8.53 -18.08 15.28
CA ARG A 4 -8.39 -18.17 16.73
C ARG A 4 -7.37 -17.15 17.19
N ALA A 5 -7.86 -16.04 17.71
CA ALA A 5 -7.05 -14.96 18.25
C ALA A 5 -7.89 -14.10 19.22
N SER A 6 -7.27 -13.43 20.19
CA SER A 6 -7.93 -12.35 20.93
C SER A 6 -8.29 -11.22 19.97
N ALA A 7 -9.57 -10.86 19.88
CA ALA A 7 -10.11 -9.96 18.84
C ALA A 7 -9.44 -8.58 18.75
N GLY A 8 -8.97 -8.02 19.86
CA GLY A 8 -8.24 -6.75 19.91
C GLY A 8 -6.72 -6.86 19.79
N SER A 9 -6.17 -8.08 19.74
CA SER A 9 -4.73 -8.28 19.72
C SER A 9 -4.08 -7.67 18.47
N LEU A 10 -2.82 -7.23 18.60
CA LEU A 10 -2.03 -6.73 17.47
C LEU A 10 -1.96 -7.76 16.34
N ALA A 11 -1.82 -9.05 16.69
CA ALA A 11 -1.82 -10.16 15.75
C ALA A 11 -3.13 -10.27 14.95
N ALA A 12 -4.28 -10.23 15.65
CA ALA A 12 -5.59 -10.28 15.01
C ALA A 12 -5.80 -9.09 14.07
N ARG A 13 -5.48 -7.88 14.52
CA ARG A 13 -5.64 -6.65 13.71
C ARG A 13 -4.84 -6.69 12.40
N LYS A 14 -3.59 -7.14 12.44
CA LYS A 14 -2.76 -7.35 11.24
C LYS A 14 -3.42 -8.31 10.25
N ILE A 15 -3.83 -9.49 10.73
CA ILE A 15 -4.41 -10.55 9.90
C ILE A 15 -5.76 -10.13 9.32
N LEU A 16 -6.65 -9.59 10.16
CA LEU A 16 -7.99 -9.18 9.74
C LEU A 16 -7.95 -8.02 8.75
N SER A 17 -7.02 -7.08 8.92
CA SER A 17 -6.84 -5.98 7.96
C SER A 17 -6.41 -6.49 6.59
N ALA A 18 -5.40 -7.38 6.54
CA ALA A 18 -4.99 -8.02 5.29
C ALA A 18 -6.14 -8.84 4.66
N ALA A 19 -6.87 -9.62 5.47
CA ALA A 19 -7.98 -10.44 5.00
C ALA A 19 -9.10 -9.60 4.39
N ARG A 20 -9.50 -8.52 5.06
CA ARG A 20 -10.53 -7.60 4.56
C ARG A 20 -10.08 -6.88 3.29
N TYR A 21 -8.80 -6.48 3.20
CA TYR A 21 -8.26 -5.86 2.00
C TYR A 21 -8.41 -6.76 0.77
N VAL A 22 -8.24 -8.08 0.95
CA VAL A 22 -8.39 -9.07 -0.12
C VAL A 22 -9.82 -9.60 -0.27
N GLY A 23 -10.79 -9.07 0.47
CA GLY A 23 -12.19 -9.50 0.43
C GLY A 23 -12.45 -10.87 1.08
N LEU A 24 -11.55 -11.36 1.94
CA LEU A 24 -11.72 -12.64 2.64
C LEU A 24 -12.49 -12.45 3.95
N ALA A 25 -13.61 -13.17 4.07
CA ALA A 25 -14.37 -13.27 5.31
C ALA A 25 -13.63 -14.17 6.34
N VAL A 26 -13.18 -13.55 7.41
CA VAL A 26 -12.50 -14.22 8.54
C VAL A 26 -13.26 -13.91 9.82
N GLU A 27 -13.85 -14.95 10.42
CA GLU A 27 -14.51 -14.87 11.73
C GLU A 27 -13.49 -15.04 12.83
N VAL A 28 -13.60 -14.26 13.92
CA VAL A 28 -12.71 -14.36 15.07
C VAL A 28 -13.32 -15.29 16.12
N GLU A 29 -12.56 -16.29 16.53
CA GLU A 29 -12.88 -17.16 17.66
C GLU A 29 -11.91 -16.89 18.82
N PRO A 30 -12.34 -17.01 20.08
CA PRO A 30 -11.45 -16.89 21.23
C PRO A 30 -10.27 -17.87 21.13
N PRO A 31 -9.10 -17.53 21.69
CA PRO A 31 -8.00 -18.49 21.78
C PRO A 31 -8.48 -19.77 22.48
N ALA A 32 -8.09 -20.91 21.94
CA ALA A 32 -8.30 -22.18 22.62
C ALA A 32 -7.49 -22.19 23.93
N GLY A 33 -8.01 -22.86 24.96
CA GLY A 33 -7.22 -23.20 26.16
C GLY A 33 -5.93 -23.94 25.77
N PRO A 34 -4.93 -24.03 26.67
CA PRO A 34 -3.60 -24.53 26.35
C PRO A 34 -3.68 -25.91 25.67
N ALA A 35 -3.51 -25.94 24.35
CA ALA A 35 -3.50 -27.18 23.57
C ALA A 35 -2.12 -27.84 23.67
N ALA A 36 -2.11 -29.17 23.78
CA ALA A 36 -0.98 -29.98 24.21
C ALA A 36 0.14 -30.20 23.16
N SER A 37 0.23 -29.42 22.07
CA SER A 37 1.31 -29.60 21.08
C SER A 37 2.42 -28.55 21.21
N SER A 38 3.66 -29.04 21.29
CA SER A 38 4.89 -28.26 21.51
C SER A 38 5.16 -27.18 20.47
N LEU A 39 4.68 -27.34 19.24
CA LEU A 39 4.84 -26.36 18.14
C LEU A 39 3.87 -25.17 18.21
N THR A 40 2.87 -25.24 19.10
CA THR A 40 1.83 -24.21 19.22
C THR A 40 1.78 -23.53 20.58
N GLN A 41 2.70 -23.90 21.47
CA GLN A 41 2.93 -23.22 22.74
C GLN A 41 4.04 -22.18 22.58
N SER A 42 3.74 -20.93 22.88
CA SER A 42 4.78 -19.90 22.98
C SER A 42 5.63 -20.16 24.22
N THR A 43 6.95 -20.21 24.04
CA THR A 43 7.92 -20.27 25.14
C THR A 43 7.79 -19.08 26.11
N GLY A 44 7.18 -17.96 25.66
CA GLY A 44 6.98 -16.75 26.45
C GLY A 44 5.55 -16.56 26.96
N GLY A 45 4.65 -17.54 26.80
CA GLY A 45 3.24 -17.42 27.21
C GLY A 45 2.42 -16.47 26.35
N PHE A 46 2.95 -16.02 25.20
CA PHE A 46 2.21 -15.19 24.27
C PHE A 46 1.26 -16.02 23.42
N GLU A 47 0.11 -15.45 23.11
CA GLU A 47 -0.83 -16.06 22.18
C GLU A 47 -0.22 -16.20 20.77
N ILE A 48 -0.36 -17.41 20.20
CA ILE A 48 -0.02 -17.70 18.80
C ILE A 48 -1.34 -17.79 18.02
N PRO A 49 -1.60 -16.87 17.08
CA PRO A 49 -2.83 -16.91 16.30
C PRO A 49 -2.85 -18.14 15.39
N LYS A 50 -4.04 -18.72 15.21
CA LYS A 50 -4.28 -19.85 14.29
C LYS A 50 -5.42 -19.57 13.34
N LEU A 51 -5.19 -19.71 12.04
CA LEU A 51 -6.22 -19.62 11.01
C LEU A 51 -6.63 -21.03 10.60
N LYS A 52 -7.89 -21.39 10.85
CA LYS A 52 -8.52 -22.60 10.34
C LYS A 52 -9.12 -22.36 8.96
N LEU A 53 -8.64 -23.12 8.00
CA LEU A 53 -9.07 -23.13 6.60
C LEU A 53 -10.37 -23.94 6.40
N PRO A 54 -11.07 -23.80 5.26
CA PRO A 54 -12.33 -24.52 5.01
C PRO A 54 -12.18 -26.05 4.98
N ASP A 55 -11.01 -26.55 4.57
CA ASP A 55 -10.65 -27.97 4.55
C ASP A 55 -10.30 -28.53 5.94
N GLY A 56 -10.29 -27.67 6.97
CA GLY A 56 -9.94 -28.03 8.34
C GLY A 56 -8.47 -27.89 8.69
N TYR A 57 -7.59 -27.55 7.74
CA TYR A 57 -6.17 -27.31 8.01
C TYR A 57 -5.97 -26.05 8.87
N GLU A 58 -5.02 -26.08 9.81
CA GLU A 58 -4.71 -24.97 10.70
C GLU A 58 -3.32 -24.39 10.42
N LEU A 59 -3.28 -23.13 9.97
CA LEU A 59 -2.07 -22.33 9.85
C LEU A 59 -1.82 -21.55 11.12
N SER A 60 -0.57 -21.53 11.59
CA SER A 60 -0.16 -20.75 12.77
C SER A 60 0.80 -19.63 12.40
N TYR A 61 0.97 -18.66 13.31
CA TYR A 61 1.87 -17.49 13.20
C TYR A 61 1.38 -16.37 12.28
N VAL A 62 1.62 -15.13 12.72
CA VAL A 62 1.13 -13.92 12.02
C VAL A 62 1.65 -13.84 10.59
N ASN A 63 2.98 -13.88 10.38
CA ASN A 63 3.56 -13.69 9.06
C ASN A 63 3.18 -14.82 8.10
N SER A 64 3.10 -16.07 8.56
CA SER A 64 2.64 -17.20 7.75
C SER A 64 1.17 -17.06 7.33
N ILE A 65 0.31 -16.63 8.25
CA ILE A 65 -1.10 -16.36 7.93
C ILE A 65 -1.23 -15.18 6.96
N LEU A 66 -0.45 -14.11 7.14
CA LEU A 66 -0.44 -12.96 6.22
C LEU A 66 -0.03 -13.37 4.80
N ARG A 67 0.99 -14.21 4.65
CA ARG A 67 1.43 -14.76 3.35
C ARG A 67 0.33 -15.57 2.68
N TYR A 68 -0.34 -16.42 3.46
CA TYR A 68 -1.47 -17.20 2.95
C TYR A 68 -2.58 -16.26 2.46
N VAL A 69 -3.02 -15.32 3.30
CA VAL A 69 -4.06 -14.33 2.97
C VAL A 69 -3.70 -13.55 1.70
N ALA A 70 -2.46 -13.09 1.57
CA ALA A 70 -2.00 -12.36 0.39
C ALA A 70 -1.95 -13.24 -0.88
N SER A 71 -1.67 -14.53 -0.72
CA SER A 71 -1.56 -15.49 -1.83
C SER A 71 -2.92 -15.94 -2.37
N VAL A 72 -4.00 -15.76 -1.61
CA VAL A 72 -5.37 -16.06 -2.09
C VAL A 72 -5.81 -15.07 -3.17
N MET A 73 -5.21 -13.87 -3.25
CA MET A 73 -5.49 -12.93 -4.34
C MET A 73 -4.87 -13.38 -5.66
N PRO A 74 -5.66 -13.45 -6.76
CA PRO A 74 -5.14 -13.78 -8.08
C PRO A 74 -4.02 -12.84 -8.56
N SER A 75 -4.05 -11.58 -8.14
CA SER A 75 -3.08 -10.57 -8.56
C SER A 75 -1.75 -10.60 -7.79
N LYS A 76 -1.64 -11.35 -6.69
CA LYS A 76 -0.46 -11.42 -5.78
C LYS A 76 0.14 -10.08 -5.34
N LEU A 77 -0.56 -8.95 -5.57
CA LEU A 77 0.01 -7.61 -5.35
C LEU A 77 0.43 -7.35 -3.91
N LEU A 78 -0.31 -7.92 -2.95
CA LEU A 78 0.02 -7.79 -1.54
C LEU A 78 1.31 -8.54 -1.14
N TYR A 79 1.83 -9.43 -1.98
CA TYR A 79 3.01 -10.24 -1.70
C TYR A 79 4.14 -10.04 -2.73
N GLY A 80 4.15 -8.88 -3.38
CA GLY A 80 5.17 -8.50 -4.36
C GLY A 80 4.86 -8.98 -5.78
N GLU A 81 5.23 -8.17 -6.78
CA GLU A 81 5.01 -8.46 -8.21
C GLU A 81 6.10 -9.38 -8.80
N THR A 82 7.32 -9.31 -8.25
CA THR A 82 8.48 -10.09 -8.69
C THR A 82 9.00 -10.95 -7.54
N PHE A 83 9.79 -11.97 -7.84
CA PHE A 83 10.45 -12.77 -6.80
C PHE A 83 11.32 -11.92 -5.86
N ALA A 84 12.01 -10.91 -6.40
CA ALA A 84 12.80 -9.97 -5.61
C ALA A 84 11.92 -9.17 -4.65
N ASN A 85 10.78 -8.64 -5.14
CA ASN A 85 9.83 -7.94 -4.28
C ASN A 85 9.24 -8.86 -3.21
N THR A 86 8.92 -10.11 -3.54
CA THR A 86 8.42 -11.08 -2.54
C THR A 86 9.45 -11.33 -1.45
N ALA A 87 10.72 -11.51 -1.81
CA ALA A 87 11.80 -11.66 -0.83
C ALA A 87 12.00 -10.41 0.03
N GLU A 88 11.90 -9.20 -0.56
CA GLU A 88 11.92 -7.95 0.22
C GLU A 88 10.72 -7.83 1.16
N VAL A 89 9.53 -8.26 0.74
CA VAL A 89 8.35 -8.30 1.62
C VAL A 89 8.60 -9.23 2.80
N ASP A 90 9.16 -10.42 2.55
CA ASP A 90 9.54 -11.35 3.62
C ASP A 90 10.57 -10.77 4.57
N GLN A 91 11.59 -10.10 4.03
CA GLN A 91 12.59 -9.40 4.82
C GLN A 91 11.94 -8.36 5.76
N TRP A 92 10.98 -7.57 5.27
CA TRP A 92 10.29 -6.57 6.09
C TRP A 92 9.32 -7.17 7.12
N LEU A 93 8.68 -8.29 6.81
CA LEU A 93 7.86 -9.04 7.77
C LEU A 93 8.72 -9.57 8.93
N ASP A 94 9.88 -10.13 8.62
CA ASP A 94 10.81 -10.64 9.63
C ASP A 94 11.45 -9.49 10.40
N TRP A 95 11.84 -8.41 9.71
CA TRP A 95 12.34 -7.20 10.37
C TRP A 95 11.32 -6.63 11.35
N THR A 96 10.05 -6.54 10.96
CA THR A 96 8.97 -6.06 11.83
C THR A 96 8.81 -6.95 13.06
N ASP A 97 8.80 -8.28 12.88
CA ASP A 97 8.70 -9.23 13.99
C ASP A 97 9.86 -9.09 14.97
N LYS A 98 11.10 -9.00 14.46
CA LYS A 98 12.33 -9.00 15.28
C LYS A 98 12.69 -7.65 15.88
N HIS A 99 12.37 -6.55 15.21
CA HIS A 99 12.78 -5.22 15.65
C HIS A 99 11.66 -4.40 16.26
N VAL A 100 10.40 -4.63 15.90
CA VAL A 100 9.27 -3.84 16.41
C VAL A 100 8.40 -4.67 17.33
N ASP A 101 7.87 -5.80 16.87
CA ASP A 101 6.97 -6.64 17.68
C ASP A 101 7.71 -7.25 18.87
N TYR A 102 8.96 -7.65 18.69
CA TYR A 102 9.80 -8.11 19.79
C TYR A 102 9.99 -7.03 20.86
N LEU A 103 10.28 -5.78 20.47
CA LEU A 103 10.43 -4.67 21.43
C LEU A 103 9.12 -4.40 22.16
N LEU A 104 7.99 -4.38 21.45
CA LEU A 104 6.68 -4.26 22.08
C LEU A 104 6.51 -5.36 23.14
N ARG A 105 6.70 -6.64 22.75
CA ARG A 105 6.52 -7.81 23.63
C ARG A 105 7.44 -7.82 24.85
N THR A 106 8.74 -7.56 24.68
CA THR A 106 9.71 -7.61 25.78
C THR A 106 9.44 -6.53 26.81
N TYR A 107 9.19 -5.30 26.36
CA TYR A 107 8.87 -4.19 27.24
C TYR A 107 7.59 -4.45 28.05
N TYR A 108 6.57 -5.04 27.43
CA TYR A 108 5.36 -5.46 28.13
C TYR A 108 5.67 -6.48 29.25
N VAL A 109 6.45 -7.53 28.96
CA VAL A 109 6.75 -8.60 29.93
C VAL A 109 7.67 -8.15 31.06
N GLU A 110 8.71 -7.37 30.77
CA GLU A 110 9.60 -6.86 31.83
C GLU A 110 8.85 -6.01 32.83
N GLN A 111 7.96 -5.18 32.30
CA GLN A 111 7.18 -4.30 33.13
C GLN A 111 6.10 -5.09 33.85
N ALA A 112 5.53 -6.15 33.24
CA ALA A 112 4.63 -7.17 33.82
C ALA A 112 5.14 -7.80 35.13
N LYS A 113 6.46 -7.79 35.34
CA LYS A 113 7.10 -8.30 36.56
C LYS A 113 7.31 -7.23 37.65
N LYS A 114 7.50 -5.95 37.28
CA LYS A 114 7.95 -4.88 38.20
C LYS A 114 6.84 -4.19 39.01
N GLN A 115 5.58 -4.24 38.55
CA GLN A 115 4.45 -3.46 39.12
C GLN A 115 3.12 -4.25 39.04
N PRO A 116 2.97 -5.33 39.83
CA PRO A 116 1.80 -6.22 39.76
C PRO A 116 0.48 -5.59 40.25
N SER A 117 0.53 -4.44 40.93
CA SER A 117 -0.64 -3.78 41.54
C SER A 117 -1.39 -2.82 40.60
N GLN A 118 -0.85 -2.48 39.43
CA GLN A 118 -1.53 -1.61 38.46
C GLN A 118 -2.45 -2.42 37.53
N SER A 119 -3.52 -1.78 37.04
CA SER A 119 -4.33 -2.37 35.98
C SER A 119 -3.48 -2.61 34.73
N GLU A 120 -3.73 -3.74 34.05
CA GLU A 120 -2.94 -4.15 32.87
C GLU A 120 -2.89 -3.06 31.79
N SER A 121 -4.01 -2.35 31.60
CA SER A 121 -4.11 -1.23 30.66
C SER A 121 -3.22 -0.05 31.06
N ALA A 122 -3.31 0.47 32.29
CA ALA A 122 -2.53 1.63 32.72
C ALA A 122 -1.02 1.36 32.67
N ARG A 123 -0.63 0.15 33.09
CA ARG A 123 0.73 -0.35 32.99
C ARG A 123 1.19 -0.35 31.54
N GLY A 124 0.43 -0.99 30.64
CA GLY A 124 0.75 -1.08 29.22
C GLY A 124 1.00 0.27 28.57
N GLN A 125 0.18 1.28 28.87
CA GLN A 125 0.36 2.63 28.35
C GLN A 125 1.65 3.29 28.84
N ALA A 126 1.99 3.15 30.13
CA ALA A 126 3.22 3.71 30.69
C ALA A 126 4.47 3.08 30.05
N VAL A 127 4.41 1.78 29.75
CA VAL A 127 5.46 1.06 29.04
C VAL A 127 5.67 1.60 27.63
N LEU A 128 4.58 1.73 26.86
CA LEU A 128 4.65 2.23 25.49
C LEU A 128 5.13 3.68 25.44
N ARG A 129 4.76 4.54 26.41
CA ARG A 129 5.33 5.89 26.53
C ARG A 129 6.85 5.88 26.68
N ARG A 130 7.38 5.02 27.56
CA ARG A 130 8.82 4.92 27.78
C ARG A 130 9.54 4.35 26.56
N LEU A 131 8.99 3.32 25.93
CA LEU A 131 9.54 2.74 24.71
C LEU A 131 9.54 3.75 23.57
N ALA A 132 8.43 4.47 23.37
CA ALA A 132 8.33 5.51 22.35
C ALA A 132 9.40 6.60 22.55
N ALA A 133 9.78 6.91 23.79
CA ALA A 133 10.85 7.85 24.13
C ALA A 133 12.28 7.29 24.02
N SER A 134 12.47 6.00 23.74
CA SER A 134 13.78 5.34 23.82
C SER A 134 14.67 5.59 22.59
N ASP A 135 15.99 5.39 22.79
CA ASP A 135 17.00 5.46 21.72
C ASP A 135 16.86 4.30 20.71
N GLU A 136 16.33 3.15 21.12
CA GLU A 136 16.03 2.05 20.20
C GLU A 136 14.97 2.47 19.19
N VAL A 137 13.87 3.08 19.64
CA VAL A 137 12.84 3.61 18.73
C VAL A 137 13.39 4.75 17.88
N LYS A 138 14.33 5.55 18.39
CA LYS A 138 15.00 6.61 17.61
C LYS A 138 15.73 6.01 16.41
N LYS A 139 16.57 5.01 16.66
CA LYS A 139 17.33 4.30 15.61
C LYS A 139 16.41 3.61 14.60
N LEU A 140 15.31 3.00 15.07
CA LEU A 140 14.31 2.39 14.17
C LEU A 140 13.69 3.43 13.24
N LEU A 141 13.29 4.59 13.78
CA LEU A 141 12.69 5.66 13.00
C LEU A 141 13.68 6.28 12.02
N GLU A 142 14.95 6.45 12.40
CA GLU A 142 16.02 6.93 11.51
C GLU A 142 16.21 5.98 10.32
N ASN A 143 16.32 4.67 10.57
CA ASN A 143 16.46 3.66 9.53
C ASN A 143 15.25 3.60 8.59
N LEU A 144 14.03 3.65 9.15
CA LEU A 144 12.80 3.66 8.36
C LEU A 144 12.70 4.93 7.51
N ASN A 145 13.02 6.09 8.07
CA ASN A 145 12.94 7.37 7.36
C ASN A 145 13.90 7.42 6.17
N GLU A 146 15.11 6.86 6.34
CA GLU A 146 16.07 6.77 5.24
C GLU A 146 15.61 5.78 4.16
N HIS A 147 15.12 4.59 4.55
CA HIS A 147 14.61 3.61 3.58
C HIS A 147 13.41 4.14 2.78
N MET A 148 12.52 4.89 3.43
CA MET A 148 11.30 5.45 2.85
C MET A 148 11.53 6.76 2.09
N ARG A 149 12.74 7.34 2.13
CA ARG A 149 13.06 8.59 1.43
C ARG A 149 12.74 8.51 -0.07
N PRO A 150 13.18 7.47 -0.83
CA PRO A 150 12.82 7.32 -2.23
C PRO A 150 11.56 6.48 -2.48
N ARG A 151 10.86 5.99 -1.44
CA ARG A 151 9.81 4.96 -1.60
C ARG A 151 8.47 5.39 -1.04
N THR A 152 7.40 5.14 -1.78
CA THR A 152 6.04 5.40 -1.27
C THR A 152 5.60 4.35 -0.24
N PHE A 153 5.94 3.07 -0.51
CA PHE A 153 5.68 1.89 0.33
C PHE A 153 7.00 1.26 0.77
N LEU A 154 6.97 0.26 1.67
CA LEU A 154 8.18 -0.45 2.09
C LEU A 154 8.86 -1.17 0.92
N VAL A 155 8.07 -1.78 0.03
CA VAL A 155 8.54 -2.58 -1.10
C VAL A 155 7.80 -2.20 -2.37
N GLY A 156 8.53 -1.96 -3.46
CA GLY A 156 7.95 -1.63 -4.76
C GLY A 156 7.09 -0.35 -4.76
N TYR A 157 5.98 -0.40 -5.50
CA TYR A 157 5.10 0.75 -5.78
C TYR A 157 3.65 0.55 -5.36
N THR A 158 3.36 -0.55 -4.65
CA THR A 158 2.01 -0.93 -4.23
C THR A 158 2.00 -1.31 -2.75
N LEU A 159 0.82 -1.27 -2.12
CA LEU A 159 0.65 -1.73 -0.74
C LEU A 159 0.96 -3.22 -0.66
N THR A 160 1.73 -3.61 0.35
CA THR A 160 2.06 -5.02 0.63
C THR A 160 1.71 -5.43 2.06
N ILE A 161 1.74 -6.73 2.36
CA ILE A 161 1.61 -7.23 3.74
C ILE A 161 2.73 -6.74 4.67
N ALA A 162 3.88 -6.33 4.12
CA ALA A 162 4.92 -5.67 4.92
C ALA A 162 4.42 -4.32 5.45
N ASP A 163 3.78 -3.50 4.60
CA ASP A 163 3.22 -2.21 5.00
C ASP A 163 2.11 -2.38 6.04
N ILE A 164 1.22 -3.36 5.82
CA ILE A 164 0.15 -3.70 6.76
C ILE A 164 0.76 -4.12 8.11
N SER A 165 1.69 -5.08 8.12
CA SER A 165 2.29 -5.57 9.36
C SER A 165 3.00 -4.45 10.13
N LEU A 166 3.84 -3.66 9.46
CA LEU A 166 4.59 -2.60 10.14
C LEU A 166 3.68 -1.47 10.62
N SER A 167 2.66 -1.07 9.84
CA SER A 167 1.79 0.05 10.20
C SER A 167 1.01 -0.21 11.50
N PHE A 168 0.49 -1.42 11.71
CA PHE A 168 -0.19 -1.76 12.96
C PHE A 168 0.76 -1.74 14.16
N SER A 169 1.99 -2.23 14.01
CA SER A 169 3.00 -2.16 15.08
C SER A 169 3.45 -0.73 15.35
N ALA A 170 3.63 0.06 14.29
CA ALA A 170 3.98 1.47 14.38
C ALA A 170 2.89 2.29 15.05
N TYR A 171 1.61 1.98 14.80
CA TYR A 171 0.48 2.66 15.43
C TYR A 171 0.52 2.54 16.97
N GLU A 172 0.88 1.38 17.52
CA GLU A 172 1.04 1.20 18.98
C GLU A 172 2.09 2.15 19.57
N LEU A 173 3.18 2.38 18.84
CA LEU A 173 4.25 3.28 19.26
C LEU A 173 3.87 4.76 19.05
N PHE A 174 3.26 5.07 17.90
CA PHE A 174 3.00 6.45 17.47
C PHE A 174 1.94 7.14 18.31
N LYS A 175 1.02 6.38 18.93
CA LYS A 175 0.10 6.89 19.96
C LYS A 175 0.81 7.69 21.06
N TYR A 176 2.05 7.33 21.38
CA TYR A 176 2.83 7.93 22.46
C TYR A 176 4.06 8.71 22.00
N LEU A 177 4.30 8.78 20.69
CA LEU A 177 5.41 9.56 20.15
C LEU A 177 5.06 11.05 20.16
N GLU A 178 5.91 11.87 20.77
CA GLU A 178 5.70 13.32 20.91
C GLU A 178 5.69 14.03 19.56
N ALA A 179 4.87 15.08 19.43
CA ALA A 179 4.69 15.81 18.17
C ALA A 179 5.99 16.37 17.60
N GLU A 180 6.89 16.85 18.45
CA GLU A 180 8.18 17.42 18.06
C GLU A 180 9.06 16.37 17.38
N ARG A 181 9.13 15.17 17.97
CA ARG A 181 9.89 14.04 17.41
C ARG A 181 9.31 13.51 16.10
N ARG A 182 8.00 13.67 15.86
CA ARG A 182 7.39 13.27 14.56
C ARG A 182 7.92 14.11 13.40
N LYS A 183 8.29 15.38 13.65
CA LYS A 183 8.78 16.31 12.62
C LYS A 183 10.12 15.85 12.02
N ASP A 184 10.91 15.11 12.78
CA ASP A 184 12.21 14.59 12.35
C ASP A 184 12.10 13.43 11.34
N TYR A 185 10.91 12.81 11.22
CA TYR A 185 10.69 11.62 10.40
C TYR A 185 9.58 11.79 9.36
N PRO A 186 9.70 12.79 8.45
CA PRO A 186 8.63 13.14 7.52
C PRO A 186 8.28 12.00 6.55
N CYS A 187 9.25 11.15 6.15
CA CYS A 187 8.99 10.05 5.23
C CYS A 187 8.20 8.92 5.91
N VAL A 188 8.51 8.64 7.18
CA VAL A 188 7.77 7.66 7.99
C VAL A 188 6.33 8.11 8.19
N PHE A 189 6.10 9.36 8.58
CA PHE A 189 4.74 9.86 8.80
C PHE A 189 3.96 10.05 7.51
N ARG A 190 4.62 10.42 6.40
CA ARG A 190 4.00 10.40 5.06
C ARG A 190 3.54 8.98 4.71
N TRP A 191 4.42 7.99 4.84
CA TRP A 191 4.08 6.59 4.59
C TRP A 191 2.94 6.14 5.51
N PHE A 192 3.05 6.37 6.81
CA PHE A 192 2.06 5.95 7.79
C PHE A 192 0.67 6.52 7.50
N ASN A 193 0.57 7.84 7.27
CA ASN A 193 -0.69 8.49 6.89
C ASN A 193 -1.23 7.97 5.55
N THR A 194 -0.34 7.65 4.61
CA THR A 194 -0.75 6.97 3.36
C THR A 194 -1.40 5.64 3.70
N ILE A 195 -0.80 4.79 4.54
CA ILE A 195 -1.39 3.48 4.88
C ILE A 195 -2.71 3.64 5.66
N LEU A 196 -2.80 4.61 6.58
CA LEU A 196 -4.02 4.91 7.35
C LEU A 196 -5.21 5.23 6.43
N HIS A 197 -5.02 6.07 5.41
CA HIS A 197 -6.09 6.41 4.47
C HIS A 197 -6.60 5.20 3.67
N TRP A 198 -5.75 4.21 3.48
CA TRP A 198 -6.06 3.00 2.71
C TRP A 198 -6.69 1.89 3.52
N ALA A 199 -6.48 1.91 4.84
CA ALA A 199 -7.17 1.07 5.77
C ALA A 199 -8.16 1.94 6.57
N PRO A 200 -9.38 2.21 6.05
CA PRO A 200 -10.48 2.85 6.80
C PRO A 200 -10.98 2.00 8.01
N GLN A 201 -10.09 1.18 8.57
CA GLN A 201 -10.30 0.13 9.54
C GLN A 201 -9.55 0.43 10.85
N PHE A 202 -8.88 1.59 10.92
CA PHE A 202 -8.27 2.11 12.15
C PHE A 202 -9.31 2.78 13.06
N ASP A 203 -10.57 2.94 12.62
CA ASP A 203 -11.63 3.66 13.34
C ASP A 203 -12.48 2.78 14.30
N ASP A 204 -12.18 1.49 14.45
CA ASP A 204 -12.84 0.65 15.48
C ASP A 204 -12.26 0.86 16.91
N GLU A 205 -11.31 1.79 17.10
CA GLU A 205 -10.78 2.20 18.41
C GLU A 205 -10.96 3.72 18.61
N PRO A 206 -11.52 4.20 19.74
CA PRO A 206 -11.75 5.63 19.96
C PRO A 206 -10.43 6.39 19.96
N ALA A 207 -10.36 7.46 19.18
CA ALA A 207 -9.24 8.39 19.17
C ALA A 207 -8.87 8.78 20.61
N PRO A 208 -7.57 8.86 20.97
CA PRO A 208 -7.17 9.37 22.26
C PRO A 208 -7.78 10.77 22.43
N ALA A 209 -8.57 10.94 23.48
CA ALA A 209 -9.25 12.18 23.79
C ALA A 209 -8.24 13.33 23.68
N ALA A 210 -8.58 14.32 22.84
CA ALA A 210 -7.88 15.60 22.84
C ALA A 210 -7.74 16.07 24.30
N PRO A 211 -6.58 16.61 24.71
CA PRO A 211 -6.39 17.05 26.08
C PRO A 211 -7.54 17.98 26.45
N ALA A 212 -8.25 17.63 27.52
CA ALA A 212 -9.43 18.36 27.97
C ALA A 212 -9.07 19.85 28.08
N ALA A 213 -9.64 20.65 27.18
CA ALA A 213 -9.58 22.09 27.30
C ALA A 213 -10.23 22.45 28.64
N ALA A 214 -9.43 23.03 29.53
CA ALA A 214 -9.90 23.53 30.80
C ALA A 214 -11.09 24.45 30.55
N VAL A 215 -12.20 24.16 31.24
CA VAL A 215 -13.45 24.88 31.15
C VAL A 215 -13.23 26.27 31.74
N ALA A 216 -12.96 27.26 30.89
CA ALA A 216 -13.02 28.67 31.25
C ALA A 216 -14.34 29.25 30.72
N ALA A 217 -15.13 29.75 31.67
CA ALA A 217 -16.51 30.20 31.51
C ALA A 217 -16.71 31.23 30.38
N THR A 218 -17.82 31.08 29.66
CA THR A 218 -18.37 32.07 28.72
C THR A 218 -18.94 33.28 29.47
N PRO A 219 -18.68 34.51 29.00
CA PRO A 219 -19.65 35.58 29.12
C PRO A 219 -20.20 36.00 27.75
N ALA A 220 -21.54 36.02 27.71
CA ALA A 220 -22.49 36.79 26.90
C ALA A 220 -22.09 37.41 25.55
N GLN A 221 -22.96 37.14 24.56
CA GLN A 221 -23.03 37.78 23.24
C GLN A 221 -23.33 39.29 23.32
N THR A 222 -22.74 40.07 22.40
CA THR A 222 -23.35 41.33 21.94
C THR A 222 -23.03 41.57 20.46
N SER A 223 -24.10 41.60 19.66
CA SER A 223 -24.35 42.18 18.32
C SER A 223 -23.20 42.52 17.34
N GLN A 224 -23.33 42.00 16.10
CA GLN A 224 -22.73 42.52 14.86
C GLN A 224 -23.16 43.98 14.55
N PRO A 225 -22.44 44.68 13.65
CA PRO A 225 -22.97 44.79 12.29
C PRO A 225 -21.94 44.59 11.15
N SER A 226 -22.51 44.28 9.99
CA SER A 226 -21.99 43.93 8.67
C SER A 226 -21.27 45.04 7.87
N ALA A 227 -20.31 44.66 7.01
CA ALA A 227 -20.20 45.09 5.60
C ALA A 227 -19.11 44.31 4.81
N LYS A 228 -19.39 44.00 3.55
CA LYS A 228 -18.54 43.41 2.47
C LYS A 228 -18.34 44.51 1.39
N PRO A 229 -17.72 44.31 0.20
CA PRO A 229 -16.47 43.67 -0.27
C PRO A 229 -15.55 44.63 -1.08
N SER A 230 -14.31 44.23 -1.44
CA SER A 230 -13.55 44.73 -2.62
C SER A 230 -12.40 43.74 -2.93
N ALA A 231 -12.40 42.94 -4.02
CA ALA A 231 -11.92 43.24 -5.39
C ALA A 231 -10.47 43.78 -5.40
N ALA A 232 -9.43 43.01 -5.80
CA ALA A 232 -9.01 42.53 -7.12
C ALA A 232 -8.00 43.47 -7.84
N ALA A 233 -7.07 42.85 -8.60
CA ALA A 233 -6.04 43.39 -9.52
C ALA A 233 -4.67 43.74 -8.89
N ALA A 234 -3.49 43.52 -9.50
CA ALA A 234 -3.05 42.93 -10.78
C ALA A 234 -1.52 42.64 -10.65
N ALA A 235 -1.03 41.49 -11.15
CA ALA A 235 -0.20 41.34 -12.36
C ALA A 235 1.11 42.15 -12.44
N ALA A 236 2.24 41.44 -12.47
CA ALA A 236 3.42 41.80 -13.27
C ALA A 236 4.24 40.53 -13.60
N SER A 237 4.28 40.21 -14.89
CA SER A 237 5.20 39.28 -15.54
C SER A 237 6.60 39.89 -15.71
N VAL A 238 7.65 39.07 -15.87
CA VAL A 238 8.61 39.12 -17.00
C VAL A 238 9.74 38.07 -16.83
N THR A 239 9.80 37.16 -17.81
CA THR A 239 10.94 36.51 -18.50
C THR A 239 12.14 35.91 -17.77
N GLY A 240 12.55 34.72 -18.23
CA GLY A 240 13.95 34.29 -18.24
C GLY A 240 14.15 32.77 -18.30
N ALA A 241 14.23 32.20 -19.51
CA ALA A 241 15.00 30.97 -19.73
C ALA A 241 16.50 31.33 -19.76
N PRO A 242 17.42 30.41 -19.40
CA PRO A 242 18.02 29.61 -20.46
C PRO A 242 18.43 28.15 -20.10
N ALA A 243 18.53 27.37 -21.17
CA ALA A 243 19.54 26.37 -21.56
C ALA A 243 20.17 25.35 -20.58
N ALA A 244 20.11 24.10 -21.04
CA ALA A 244 20.95 22.93 -20.85
C ALA A 244 22.38 23.10 -20.27
N ALA A 245 22.76 22.15 -19.42
CA ALA A 245 24.12 21.62 -19.36
C ALA A 245 24.12 20.17 -18.85
N ALA A 246 24.68 19.28 -19.68
CA ALA A 246 25.12 17.95 -19.31
C ALA A 246 26.36 18.02 -18.41
N ALA A 247 26.49 17.08 -17.48
CA ALA A 247 27.77 16.78 -16.85
C ALA A 247 27.84 15.28 -16.54
N ALA A 248 28.65 14.60 -17.35
CA ALA A 248 29.21 13.30 -17.04
C ALA A 248 30.21 13.43 -15.87
N ALA A 249 30.28 12.41 -15.02
CA ALA A 249 31.42 12.20 -14.14
C ALA A 249 31.81 10.72 -14.18
N ALA A 250 32.97 10.48 -14.76
CA ALA A 250 33.72 9.24 -14.73
C ALA A 250 34.60 9.19 -13.48
N ALA A 251 34.74 8.00 -12.89
CA ALA A 251 35.87 7.48 -12.10
C ALA A 251 35.37 6.22 -11.37
N ALA A 252 36.07 5.10 -11.24
CA ALA A 252 37.37 4.68 -11.72
C ALA A 252 37.38 3.13 -11.67
N ALA A 253 38.00 2.50 -12.66
CA ALA A 253 38.34 1.09 -12.62
C ALA A 253 39.65 0.91 -11.83
N SER A 254 39.65 0.01 -10.86
CA SER A 254 40.87 -0.68 -10.40
C SER A 254 40.50 -2.02 -9.78
N GLY A 255 41.30 -3.06 -10.08
CA GLY A 255 41.29 -4.33 -9.35
C GLY A 255 41.00 -5.57 -10.19
N GLY A 256 41.95 -5.96 -11.05
CA GLY A 256 42.07 -7.34 -11.50
C GLY A 256 42.69 -8.22 -10.41
N GLY A 257 42.36 -9.52 -10.43
CA GLY A 257 43.02 -10.51 -9.57
C GLY A 257 42.14 -11.73 -9.33
N GLY A 258 42.05 -12.63 -10.32
CA GLY A 258 41.38 -13.91 -10.18
C GLY A 258 42.20 -14.93 -9.39
N ILE A 259 41.50 -15.88 -8.78
CA ILE A 259 42.01 -17.22 -8.49
C ILE A 259 40.83 -18.20 -8.72
N GLY A 260 40.88 -18.97 -9.82
CA GLY A 260 40.15 -20.24 -9.96
C GLY A 260 40.86 -21.33 -9.12
N MET A 261 40.38 -22.54 -8.90
CA MET A 261 39.39 -23.42 -9.53
C MET A 261 39.03 -24.50 -8.49
N ALA A 262 37.82 -25.10 -8.56
CA ALA A 262 37.64 -26.53 -8.85
C ALA A 262 36.28 -27.11 -8.35
N ASN A 263 35.68 -27.86 -9.27
CA ASN A 263 34.42 -28.60 -9.27
C ASN A 263 34.11 -29.52 -8.09
N GLY A 264 32.80 -29.62 -7.79
CA GLY A 264 32.17 -30.74 -7.09
C GLY A 264 30.66 -30.78 -7.37
N THR A 265 30.28 -31.52 -8.41
CA THR A 265 28.91 -31.68 -8.95
C THR A 265 28.02 -32.60 -8.09
N LEU A 266 26.72 -32.29 -7.98
CA LEU A 266 25.66 -33.31 -8.09
C LEU A 266 24.29 -32.75 -8.57
N LEU A 267 24.04 -32.90 -9.89
CA LEU A 267 22.84 -33.43 -10.59
C LEU A 267 21.44 -33.17 -9.99
N THR A 268 20.64 -32.22 -10.50
CA THR A 268 19.64 -32.28 -11.61
C THR A 268 18.35 -33.11 -11.41
N ASN A 269 17.20 -32.45 -11.62
CA ASN A 269 16.04 -32.86 -12.46
C ASN A 269 15.21 -31.58 -12.71
N GLY A 270 14.82 -31.13 -13.89
CA GLY A 270 15.00 -31.56 -15.28
C GLY A 270 14.45 -30.44 -16.19
N THR A 271 15.07 -30.30 -17.37
CA THR A 271 14.67 -29.48 -18.55
C THR A 271 14.46 -27.97 -18.33
N GLY A 272 15.55 -27.27 -18.02
CA GLY A 272 15.68 -25.84 -18.30
C GLY A 272 16.10 -25.62 -19.74
N SER A 273 15.21 -25.10 -20.57
CA SER A 273 15.65 -24.26 -21.69
C SER A 273 16.33 -23.06 -21.05
N THR A 274 17.61 -22.84 -21.37
CA THR A 274 18.34 -21.63 -21.02
C THR A 274 17.60 -20.44 -21.61
N ILE A 275 16.70 -19.80 -20.84
CA ILE A 275 16.27 -18.45 -21.14
C ILE A 275 17.51 -17.59 -20.83
N GLN A 276 18.33 -17.35 -21.85
CA GLN A 276 19.13 -16.14 -21.82
C GLN A 276 18.12 -14.99 -21.78
N ASP A 277 18.06 -14.31 -20.64
CA ASP A 277 17.28 -13.11 -20.48
C ASP A 277 17.98 -11.99 -21.27
N THR A 278 17.80 -11.99 -22.59
CA THR A 278 18.47 -11.09 -23.54
C THR A 278 17.86 -9.70 -23.55
N ASN A 279 16.90 -9.40 -22.68
CA ASN A 279 16.26 -8.10 -22.65
C ASN A 279 16.54 -7.43 -21.31
N ASN A 280 17.54 -6.55 -21.33
CA ASN A 280 17.84 -5.53 -20.32
C ASN A 280 16.68 -4.50 -20.13
N LYS A 281 15.42 -4.96 -20.19
CA LYS A 281 14.22 -4.15 -19.97
C LYS A 281 13.96 -4.13 -18.46
N VAL A 282 14.05 -2.93 -17.88
CA VAL A 282 13.58 -2.67 -16.51
C VAL A 282 12.16 -3.24 -16.36
N PRO A 283 11.86 -4.04 -15.32
CA PRO A 283 10.52 -4.56 -15.08
C PRO A 283 9.50 -3.42 -15.06
N GLN A 284 8.49 -3.47 -15.94
CA GLN A 284 7.41 -2.50 -15.92
C GLN A 284 6.34 -2.94 -14.93
N ALA A 285 6.14 -2.15 -13.86
CA ALA A 285 5.06 -2.39 -12.89
C ALA A 285 3.71 -2.47 -13.61
N THR A 286 2.91 -3.48 -13.27
CA THR A 286 1.63 -3.72 -13.97
C THR A 286 0.55 -2.73 -13.51
N PHE A 287 0.60 -2.39 -12.23
CA PHE A 287 -0.38 -1.49 -11.61
C PHE A 287 0.30 -0.20 -11.14
N SER A 288 -0.44 0.89 -11.19
CA SER A 288 -0.16 2.13 -10.48
C SER A 288 -0.85 2.10 -9.11
N PHE A 289 -0.43 2.99 -8.21
CA PHE A 289 -1.09 3.29 -6.94
C PHE A 289 -2.61 3.34 -7.13
N GLY A 290 -3.41 2.70 -6.28
CA GLY A 290 -4.86 2.62 -6.46
C GLY A 290 -5.38 1.29 -7.01
N GLY A 291 -4.51 0.30 -7.28
CA GLY A 291 -4.88 -0.91 -8.03
C GLY A 291 -5.24 -0.62 -9.49
N ARG A 292 -4.74 0.50 -10.03
CA ARG A 292 -5.08 0.97 -11.38
C ARG A 292 -4.15 0.33 -12.39
N VAL A 293 -4.67 -0.25 -13.46
CA VAL A 293 -3.84 -0.80 -14.53
C VAL A 293 -3.14 0.37 -15.25
N ARG A 294 -1.83 0.26 -15.45
CA ARG A 294 -1.08 1.28 -16.21
C ARG A 294 -1.42 1.19 -17.69
N VAL A 295 -1.49 2.33 -18.36
CA VAL A 295 -1.77 2.36 -19.81
C VAL A 295 -0.73 1.56 -20.59
N SER A 296 0.55 1.61 -20.20
CA SER A 296 1.63 0.87 -20.86
C SER A 296 1.41 -0.64 -20.91
N VAL A 297 0.76 -1.22 -19.90
CA VAL A 297 0.44 -2.66 -19.86
C VAL A 297 -0.57 -3.03 -20.93
N LEU A 298 -1.47 -2.11 -21.29
CA LEU A 298 -2.53 -2.38 -22.25
C LEU A 298 -2.10 -2.09 -23.69
N VAL A 299 -1.19 -1.14 -23.90
CA VAL A 299 -0.87 -0.67 -25.27
C VAL A 299 0.60 -0.77 -25.67
N ALA A 300 1.48 -1.13 -24.73
CA ALA A 300 2.93 -1.22 -24.95
C ALA A 300 3.55 -2.53 -24.43
N SER A 301 2.76 -3.45 -23.87
CA SER A 301 3.20 -4.82 -23.58
C SER A 301 3.43 -5.61 -24.87
N GLU A 302 4.10 -6.75 -24.76
CA GLU A 302 4.38 -7.63 -25.91
C GLU A 302 3.10 -8.22 -26.52
N ASP A 303 2.11 -8.51 -25.69
CA ASP A 303 0.78 -8.99 -26.12
C ASP A 303 -0.20 -7.84 -26.46
N MET A 304 0.24 -6.58 -26.36
CA MET A 304 -0.58 -5.39 -26.64
C MET A 304 -1.94 -5.42 -25.92
N GLY A 305 -1.96 -5.91 -24.67
CA GLY A 305 -3.15 -5.97 -23.84
C GLY A 305 -4.11 -7.13 -24.12
N ALA A 306 -3.79 -8.06 -25.03
CA ALA A 306 -4.67 -9.18 -25.38
C ALA A 306 -5.05 -10.05 -24.18
N SER A 307 -4.13 -10.29 -23.24
CA SER A 307 -4.40 -11.04 -22.00
C SER A 307 -5.37 -10.34 -21.03
N TRP A 308 -5.75 -9.09 -21.32
CA TRP A 308 -6.66 -8.30 -20.49
C TRP A 308 -8.08 -8.25 -21.02
N VAL A 309 -8.34 -8.69 -22.26
CA VAL A 309 -9.67 -8.71 -22.86
C VAL A 309 -10.66 -9.44 -21.95
N GLY A 310 -11.84 -8.85 -21.74
CA GLY A 310 -12.90 -9.34 -20.87
C GLY A 310 -12.73 -9.00 -19.39
N LYS A 311 -11.59 -8.46 -18.96
CA LYS A 311 -11.38 -8.08 -17.54
C LYS A 311 -11.97 -6.70 -17.24
N LEU A 312 -12.66 -6.60 -16.10
CA LEU A 312 -13.07 -5.34 -15.51
C LEU A 312 -11.87 -4.71 -14.78
N ILE A 313 -11.45 -3.52 -15.21
CA ILE A 313 -10.27 -2.84 -14.68
C ILE A 313 -10.55 -1.38 -14.37
N THR A 314 -9.68 -0.78 -13.56
CA THR A 314 -9.63 0.67 -13.36
C THR A 314 -8.39 1.24 -14.03
N VAL A 315 -8.55 2.30 -14.83
CA VAL A 315 -7.44 3.10 -15.38
C VAL A 315 -7.59 4.55 -14.96
N CYS A 316 -6.46 5.25 -14.82
CA CYS A 316 -6.45 6.70 -14.63
C CYS A 316 -5.42 7.33 -15.54
N GLY A 317 -5.65 8.59 -15.89
CA GLY A 317 -4.70 9.39 -16.64
C GLY A 317 -5.29 10.75 -16.96
N TRP A 318 -4.63 11.45 -17.87
CA TRP A 318 -5.07 12.71 -18.43
C TRP A 318 -5.59 12.49 -19.85
N SER A 319 -6.72 13.09 -20.18
CA SER A 319 -7.24 13.10 -21.55
C SER A 319 -6.29 13.85 -22.48
N ARG A 320 -5.95 13.27 -23.61
CA ARG A 320 -5.32 13.99 -24.73
C ARG A 320 -6.39 14.58 -25.64
N THR A 321 -7.40 13.80 -25.95
CA THR A 321 -8.54 14.22 -26.76
C THR A 321 -9.83 13.59 -26.22
N ILE A 322 -10.95 14.29 -26.42
CA ILE A 322 -12.30 13.79 -26.15
C ILE A 322 -13.14 14.11 -27.39
N ARG A 323 -13.68 13.09 -28.05
CA ARG A 323 -14.46 13.24 -29.29
C ARG A 323 -15.78 12.49 -29.21
N LYS A 324 -16.87 13.12 -29.67
CA LYS A 324 -18.17 12.45 -29.84
C LYS A 324 -18.14 11.56 -31.07
N GLN A 325 -18.77 10.40 -31.00
CA GLN A 325 -18.92 9.50 -32.14
C GLN A 325 -20.28 8.80 -32.10
N GLY A 326 -20.65 8.09 -33.18
CA GLY A 326 -21.93 7.38 -33.27
C GLY A 326 -23.14 8.30 -33.10
N GLY A 327 -23.10 9.51 -33.67
CA GLY A 327 -24.16 10.51 -33.47
C GLY A 327 -24.29 11.06 -32.05
N GLY A 328 -23.27 10.85 -31.20
CA GLY A 328 -23.30 11.21 -29.78
C GLY A 328 -23.81 10.11 -28.87
N ALA A 329 -23.96 8.88 -29.36
CA ALA A 329 -24.29 7.71 -28.54
C ALA A 329 -23.17 7.34 -27.56
N PHE A 330 -21.92 7.66 -27.90
CA PHE A 330 -20.76 7.48 -27.04
C PHE A 330 -19.69 8.54 -27.36
N CYS A 331 -18.71 8.68 -26.49
CA CYS A 331 -17.51 9.45 -26.78
C CYS A 331 -16.26 8.60 -26.62
N LEU A 332 -15.22 8.96 -27.36
CA LEU A 332 -13.89 8.40 -27.24
C LEU A 332 -13.01 9.38 -26.47
N VAL A 333 -12.36 8.86 -25.43
CA VAL A 333 -11.34 9.57 -24.66
C VAL A 333 -10.00 8.90 -24.91
N GLU A 334 -9.04 9.63 -25.48
CA GLU A 334 -7.66 9.17 -25.52
C GLU A 334 -6.98 9.48 -24.18
N LEU A 335 -6.66 8.45 -23.42
CA LEU A 335 -6.15 8.56 -22.06
C LEU A 335 -4.66 8.19 -22.00
N ASN A 336 -3.85 9.04 -21.37
CA ASN A 336 -2.44 8.77 -21.11
C ASN A 336 -2.11 9.01 -19.64
N ASP A 337 -1.28 8.15 -19.04
CA ASP A 337 -0.92 8.20 -17.62
C ASP A 337 0.58 8.44 -17.40
N GLY A 338 1.34 8.75 -18.47
CA GLY A 338 2.79 8.92 -18.44
C GLY A 338 3.59 7.63 -18.35
N SER A 339 2.96 6.45 -18.31
CA SER A 339 3.68 5.16 -18.28
C SER A 339 4.33 4.79 -19.62
N CYS A 340 3.80 5.31 -20.73
CA CYS A 340 4.38 5.20 -22.06
C CYS A 340 3.96 6.38 -22.95
N LEU A 341 4.55 6.46 -24.15
CA LEU A 341 4.20 7.48 -25.16
C LEU A 341 2.82 7.23 -25.80
N LYS A 342 2.37 5.98 -25.88
CA LYS A 342 1.06 5.60 -26.44
C LYS A 342 -0.08 5.93 -25.47
N SER A 343 -1.31 5.99 -25.99
CA SER A 343 -2.52 6.27 -25.21
C SER A 343 -3.54 5.14 -25.36
N LEU A 344 -4.32 4.90 -24.32
CA LEU A 344 -5.45 3.97 -24.35
C LEU A 344 -6.69 4.72 -24.84
N GLN A 345 -7.44 4.12 -25.76
CA GLN A 345 -8.74 4.62 -26.15
C GLN A 345 -9.81 4.09 -25.19
N VAL A 346 -10.53 4.99 -24.54
CA VAL A 346 -11.65 4.70 -23.64
C VAL A 346 -12.95 5.09 -24.32
N ILE A 347 -13.86 4.12 -24.47
CA ILE A 347 -15.20 4.30 -25.01
C ILE A 347 -16.15 4.51 -23.83
N VAL A 348 -16.80 5.67 -23.77
CA VAL A 348 -17.78 5.98 -22.71
C VAL A 348 -19.15 6.13 -23.33
N ASP A 349 -20.09 5.28 -22.93
CA ASP A 349 -21.47 5.34 -23.41
C ASP A 349 -22.20 6.55 -22.82
N LYS A 350 -23.14 7.12 -23.59
CA LYS A 350 -23.96 8.27 -23.16
C LYS A 350 -24.74 8.03 -21.86
N ALA A 351 -25.05 6.78 -21.55
CA ALA A 351 -25.80 6.39 -20.36
C ALA A 351 -24.99 6.49 -19.05
N VAL A 352 -23.67 6.68 -19.13
CA VAL A 352 -22.79 6.77 -17.95
C VAL A 352 -23.04 8.08 -17.21
N GLU A 353 -23.13 8.02 -15.88
CA GLU A 353 -23.28 9.20 -15.05
C GLU A 353 -22.12 10.19 -15.29
N GLY A 354 -22.45 11.46 -15.49
CA GLY A 354 -21.46 12.50 -15.75
C GLY A 354 -20.98 12.62 -17.20
N TYR A 355 -21.57 11.89 -18.15
CA TYR A 355 -21.24 11.98 -19.58
C TYR A 355 -21.25 13.42 -20.12
N ASP A 356 -22.29 14.21 -19.82
CA ASP A 356 -22.37 15.61 -20.27
C ASP A 356 -21.31 16.52 -19.63
N LYS A 357 -20.86 16.20 -18.41
CA LYS A 357 -19.75 16.91 -17.74
C LYS A 357 -18.42 16.54 -18.41
N LEU A 358 -18.22 15.25 -18.68
CA LEU A 358 -17.04 14.73 -19.37
C LEU A 358 -16.88 15.38 -20.75
N LEU A 359 -17.96 15.56 -21.52
CA LEU A 359 -17.93 16.20 -22.83
C LEU A 359 -17.54 17.69 -22.80
N LYS A 360 -17.67 18.36 -21.65
CA LYS A 360 -17.22 19.74 -21.46
C LYS A 360 -15.73 19.81 -21.09
N CYS A 361 -15.11 18.69 -20.75
CA CYS A 361 -13.68 18.60 -20.51
C CYS A 361 -12.91 18.58 -21.83
N GLY A 362 -11.66 19.02 -21.79
CA GLY A 362 -10.75 19.05 -22.93
C GLY A 362 -9.50 18.20 -22.71
N ALA A 363 -8.43 18.54 -23.41
CA ALA A 363 -7.11 17.98 -23.15
C ALA A 363 -6.60 18.40 -21.76
N GLY A 364 -5.90 17.50 -21.07
CA GLY A 364 -5.27 17.74 -19.77
C GLY A 364 -6.19 17.51 -18.56
N CYS A 365 -7.46 17.17 -18.75
CA CYS A 365 -8.34 16.81 -17.64
C CYS A 365 -8.00 15.40 -17.12
N SER A 366 -7.94 15.23 -15.80
CA SER A 366 -7.68 13.93 -15.19
C SER A 366 -8.96 13.12 -15.02
N PHE A 367 -8.89 11.83 -15.32
CA PHE A 367 -10.01 10.91 -15.22
C PHE A 367 -9.64 9.63 -14.50
N ARG A 368 -10.66 9.03 -13.86
CA ARG A 368 -10.66 7.64 -13.42
C ARG A 368 -11.79 6.93 -14.14
N PHE A 369 -11.47 5.91 -14.91
CA PHE A 369 -12.44 5.06 -15.58
C PHE A 369 -12.39 3.66 -15.00
N VAL A 370 -13.58 3.08 -14.78
CA VAL A 370 -13.77 1.67 -14.47
C VAL A 370 -14.54 1.08 -15.64
N GLY A 371 -14.00 0.06 -16.29
CA GLY A 371 -14.56 -0.47 -17.51
C GLY A 371 -14.02 -1.85 -17.86
N THR A 372 -14.61 -2.47 -18.86
CA THR A 372 -14.18 -3.79 -19.35
C THR A 372 -13.25 -3.60 -20.55
N VAL A 373 -12.11 -4.27 -20.56
CA VAL A 373 -11.22 -4.27 -21.73
C VAL A 373 -11.87 -5.08 -22.85
N VAL A 374 -11.94 -4.50 -24.04
CA VAL A 374 -12.52 -5.11 -25.23
C VAL A 374 -11.51 -5.10 -26.36
N GLU A 375 -11.66 -6.02 -27.31
CA GLU A 375 -10.92 -5.95 -28.56
C GLU A 375 -11.29 -4.66 -29.30
N SER A 376 -10.27 -3.98 -29.80
CA SER A 376 -10.43 -2.75 -30.55
C SER A 376 -10.92 -3.03 -31.97
N ALA A 377 -11.87 -2.24 -32.46
CA ALA A 377 -12.24 -2.24 -33.88
C ALA A 377 -11.31 -1.34 -34.74
N ALA A 378 -10.45 -0.54 -34.11
CA ALA A 378 -9.55 0.40 -34.78
C ALA A 378 -8.19 -0.23 -35.11
N LYS A 379 -7.60 0.11 -36.28
CA LYS A 379 -6.31 -0.44 -36.74
C LYS A 379 -5.12 -0.14 -35.82
N ASP A 380 -5.14 0.98 -35.10
CA ASP A 380 -3.99 1.50 -34.35
C ASP A 380 -3.97 1.08 -32.87
N HIS A 381 -5.04 0.44 -32.40
CA HIS A 381 -5.19 -0.05 -31.03
C HIS A 381 -5.56 -1.52 -31.08
N ALA A 382 -4.92 -2.38 -30.28
CA ALA A 382 -5.31 -3.78 -30.16
C ALA A 382 -6.49 -3.96 -29.21
N VAL A 383 -6.55 -3.15 -28.15
CA VAL A 383 -7.60 -3.16 -27.14
C VAL A 383 -8.08 -1.75 -26.81
N GLU A 384 -9.32 -1.66 -26.35
CA GLU A 384 -9.97 -0.43 -25.86
C GLU A 384 -10.63 -0.71 -24.50
N LEU A 385 -10.93 0.35 -23.74
CA LEU A 385 -11.69 0.23 -22.49
C LEU A 385 -13.13 0.67 -22.69
N ALA A 386 -14.09 -0.25 -22.55
CA ALA A 386 -15.50 0.06 -22.61
C ALA A 386 -16.05 0.40 -21.21
N VAL A 387 -16.51 1.64 -21.04
CA VAL A 387 -17.15 2.15 -19.82
C VAL A 387 -18.65 2.23 -20.06
N LYS A 388 -19.38 1.34 -19.39
CA LYS A 388 -20.83 1.23 -19.44
C LYS A 388 -21.39 1.33 -18.04
N THR A 389 -22.60 1.86 -17.91
CA THR A 389 -23.35 1.78 -16.65
C THR A 389 -23.56 0.30 -16.33
N PRO A 390 -23.30 -0.16 -15.09
CA PRO A 390 -23.56 -1.55 -14.73
C PRO A 390 -25.04 -1.84 -14.95
N THR A 391 -25.35 -2.72 -15.90
CA THR A 391 -26.66 -3.37 -15.96
C THR A 391 -26.78 -4.21 -14.70
N HIS A 392 -27.64 -3.79 -13.78
CA HIS A 392 -28.13 -4.66 -12.71
C HIS A 392 -28.79 -5.88 -13.36
N THR A 393 -28.03 -6.95 -13.54
CA THR A 393 -28.59 -8.29 -13.68
C THR A 393 -28.73 -8.80 -12.25
N GLN A 394 -29.99 -8.97 -11.83
CA GLN A 394 -30.40 -9.48 -10.52
C GLN A 394 -29.83 -10.86 -10.24
#